data_AF-A0A7R9X663-F1
#
_entry.id   AF-A0A7R9X663-F1
#
_cell.length_a   1.000
_cell.length_b   1.000
_cell.length_c   1.000
_cell.angle_alpha   90.00
_cell.angle_beta   90.00
_cell.angle_gamma   90.00
#
_symmetry.space_group_name_H-M   'P 1'
#
loop_
_entity.id
_entity.type
_entity.pdbx_description
1 polymer ?
#
loop_
_entity_poly.entity_id
_entity_poly.type
_entity_poly.pdbx_seq_one_letter_code
_entity_poly.pdbx_strand_id
1 'polypeptide(L)' 'AERITGCSMWDIYTFRCIIRTKSIIKDNTYPYFSLFSLMPSGRHYRIIRTRTNRLNTSFFLKLSCTCDSVVKGEL' A
#
# COMPACT_ATOMS: atom_id res chain seq x y z
N ALA A 1 -11.83 20.26 -1.77
CA ALA A 1 -10.83 19.45 -2.49
C ALA A 1 -11.48 18.74 -3.67
N GLU A 2 -12.49 17.88 -3.46
CA GLU A 2 -13.26 17.21 -4.54
C GLU A 2 -13.77 18.14 -5.64
N ARG A 3 -14.32 19.31 -5.29
CA ARG A 3 -14.80 20.30 -6.27
C ARG A 3 -13.72 20.86 -7.20
N ILE A 4 -12.44 20.73 -6.84
CA ILE A 4 -11.29 21.21 -7.62
C ILE A 4 -10.64 20.06 -8.38
N THR A 5 -10.48 18.91 -7.73
CA THR A 5 -9.77 17.74 -8.30
C THR A 5 -10.69 16.81 -9.09
N GLY A 6 -12.01 16.93 -8.96
CA GLY A 6 -13.02 16.11 -9.65
C GLY A 6 -13.16 14.67 -9.15
N CYS A 7 -12.29 14.24 -8.22
CA CYS A 7 -12.26 12.88 -7.66
C CYS A 7 -12.29 12.93 -6.14
N SER A 8 -12.75 11.84 -5.51
CA SER A 8 -12.83 11.80 -4.07
C SER A 8 -11.44 11.85 -3.41
N MET A 9 -11.38 12.41 -2.21
CA MET A 9 -10.14 12.39 -1.43
C MET A 9 -9.63 10.95 -1.21
N TRP A 10 -10.56 9.99 -1.10
CA TRP A 10 -10.26 8.58 -0.97
C TRP A 10 -9.67 7.99 -2.25
N ASP A 11 -10.19 8.35 -3.42
CA ASP A 11 -9.68 7.87 -4.72
C ASP A 11 -8.26 8.37 -4.99
N ILE A 12 -7.98 9.63 -4.66
CA ILE A 12 -6.63 10.18 -4.78
C ILE A 12 -5.69 9.44 -3.82
N TYR A 13 -6.15 9.17 -2.59
CA TYR A 13 -5.37 8.47 -1.60
C TYR A 13 -5.06 7.02 -2.01
N THR A 14 -6.05 6.27 -2.51
CA THR A 14 -5.86 4.89 -3.00
C THR A 14 -4.96 4.86 -4.22
N PHE A 15 -5.18 5.75 -5.20
CA PHE A 15 -4.34 5.86 -6.39
C PHE A 15 -2.87 6.10 -6.04
N ARG A 16 -2.60 7.03 -5.12
CA ARG A 16 -1.23 7.31 -4.64
C ARG A 16 -0.63 6.09 -3.93
N CYS A 17 -1.41 5.37 -3.13
CA CYS A 17 -0.95 4.14 -2.49
C CYS A 17 -0.57 3.08 -3.53
N ILE A 18 -1.35 2.89 -4.58
CA ILE A 18 -1.08 1.92 -5.66
C ILE A 18 0.21 2.28 -6.41
N ILE A 19 0.37 3.53 -6.85
CA ILE A 19 1.59 3.97 -7.56
C ILE A 19 2.83 3.78 -6.67
N ARG A 20 2.75 4.21 -5.43
CA ARG A 20 3.86 4.09 -4.48
C ARG A 20 4.19 2.63 -4.18
N THR A 21 3.17 1.78 -4.05
CA THR A 21 3.32 0.31 -3.88
C THR A 21 4.12 -0.27 -5.04
N LYS A 22 3.70 0.01 -6.28
CA LYS A 22 4.38 -0.45 -7.49
C LYS A 22 5.83 0.03 -7.55
N SER A 23 6.08 1.28 -7.16
CA SER A 23 7.45 1.83 -7.11
C SER A 23 8.32 1.14 -6.05
N ILE A 24 7.80 0.86 -4.86
CA ILE A 24 8.56 0.18 -3.79
C ILE A 24 8.83 -1.27 -4.17
N ILE A 25 7.85 -1.99 -4.72
CA ILE A 25 8.03 -3.36 -5.19
C ILE A 25 9.10 -3.43 -6.28
N LYS A 26 9.17 -2.41 -7.15
CA LYS A 26 10.19 -2.32 -8.21
C LYS A 26 11.58 -1.95 -7.66
N ASP A 27 11.64 -1.13 -6.61
CA ASP A 27 12.89 -0.63 -6.03
C ASP A 27 13.34 -1.42 -4.80
N ASN A 28 14.20 -2.41 -5.04
CA ASN A 28 14.77 -3.26 -3.99
C ASN A 28 15.83 -2.53 -3.11
N THR A 29 16.21 -1.30 -3.44
CA THR A 29 17.17 -0.51 -2.64
C THR A 29 16.48 0.31 -1.55
N TYR A 30 15.14 0.35 -1.54
CA TYR A 30 14.37 1.09 -0.56
C TYR A 30 14.58 0.51 0.86
N PRO A 31 14.90 1.34 1.88
CA PRO A 31 15.23 0.85 3.23
C PRO A 31 14.10 0.06 3.91
N TYR A 32 12.85 0.23 3.48
CA TYR A 32 11.71 -0.51 4.00
C TYR A 32 11.18 -1.57 3.03
N PHE A 33 11.92 -1.92 1.97
CA PHE A 33 11.53 -2.97 1.02
C PHE A 33 11.24 -4.32 1.73
N SER A 34 12.00 -4.63 2.78
CA SER A 34 11.82 -5.84 3.59
C SER A 34 10.46 -5.94 4.29
N LEU A 35 9.78 -4.80 4.50
CA LEU A 35 8.41 -4.75 5.00
C LEU A 35 7.39 -5.01 3.91
N PHE A 36 7.76 -4.87 2.64
CA PHE A 36 6.90 -5.10 1.47
C PHE A 36 7.48 -6.23 0.61
N SER A 37 8.09 -7.24 1.24
CA SER A 37 8.58 -8.42 0.56
C SER A 37 7.51 -9.52 0.55
N LEU A 38 7.45 -10.25 -0.56
CA LEU A 38 6.52 -11.37 -0.71
C LEU A 38 6.97 -12.53 0.20
N MET A 39 6.03 -13.13 0.94
CA MET A 39 6.33 -14.32 1.74
C MET A 39 6.67 -15.51 0.82
N PRO A 40 7.39 -16.54 1.31
CA PRO A 40 7.76 -17.71 0.50
C PRO A 40 6.57 -18.44 -0.13
N SER A 41 5.38 -18.30 0.44
CA SER A 41 4.14 -18.86 -0.13
C SER A 41 3.69 -18.19 -1.42
N GLY A 42 4.22 -17.00 -1.74
CA GLY A 42 3.83 -16.19 -2.89
C GLY A 42 2.45 -15.54 -2.78
N ARG A 43 1.74 -15.76 -1.66
CA ARG A 43 0.33 -15.39 -1.51
C ARG A 43 0.10 -14.05 -0.82
N HIS A 44 1.01 -13.65 0.06
CA HIS A 44 0.88 -12.44 0.87
C HIS A 44 2.22 -11.71 0.94
N TYR A 45 2.16 -10.39 1.00
CA TYR A 45 3.31 -9.59 1.40
C TYR A 45 3.51 -9.65 2.93
N ARG A 46 4.71 -9.33 3.41
CA ARG A 46 4.90 -9.00 4.83
C ARG A 46 4.04 -7.77 5.13
N ILE A 47 3.23 -7.83 6.19
CA ILE A 47 2.33 -6.74 6.56
C ILE A 47 2.43 -6.48 8.05
N ILE A 48 2.56 -5.21 8.42
CA ILE A 48 2.48 -4.79 9.82
C ILE A 48 1.01 -4.52 10.13
N ARG A 49 0.36 -5.45 10.86
CA ARG A 49 -1.00 -5.24 11.38
C ARG A 49 -0.90 -4.40 12.65
N THR A 50 -1.64 -3.29 12.71
CA THR A 50 -1.67 -2.43 13.90
C THR A 50 -3.11 -2.32 14.41
N ARG A 51 -3.26 -2.26 15.74
CA ARG A 51 -4.56 -2.09 16.39
C ARG A 51 -4.89 -0.62 16.70
N THR A 52 -3.95 0.29 16.49
CA THR A 52 -4.13 1.71 16.81
C THR A 52 -4.61 2.49 15.59
N ASN A 53 -5.54 3.41 15.81
CA ASN A 53 -6.15 4.20 14.73
C ASN A 53 -5.13 5.13 14.04
N ARG A 54 -4.15 5.63 14.81
CA ARG A 54 -3.04 6.47 14.33
C ARG A 54 -2.21 5.80 13.23
N LEU A 55 -1.94 4.50 13.35
CA LEU A 55 -1.19 3.76 12.34
C LEU A 55 -2.10 3.19 11.26
N ASN A 56 -3.35 2.81 11.57
CA ASN A 56 -4.33 2.35 10.57
C ASN A 56 -4.67 3.40 9.51
N THR A 57 -4.72 4.67 9.90
CA THR A 57 -4.92 5.79 8.98
C THR A 57 -3.64 6.25 8.28
N SER A 58 -2.49 5.67 8.64
CA SER A 58 -1.22 6.01 8.02
C SER A 58 -1.09 5.43 6.61
N PHE A 59 -0.36 6.16 5.77
CA PHE A 59 -0.05 5.76 4.40
C PHE A 59 0.66 4.40 4.34
N PHE A 60 1.47 4.07 5.35
CA PHE A 60 2.26 2.83 5.42
C PHE A 60 1.43 1.57 5.61
N LEU A 61 0.38 1.60 6.44
CA LEU A 61 -0.53 0.46 6.55
C LEU A 61 -1.36 0.29 5.30
N LYS A 62 -1.85 1.40 4.72
CA LYS A 62 -2.63 1.31 3.48
C LYS A 62 -1.80 0.75 2.33
N LEU A 63 -0.55 1.20 2.18
CA LEU A 63 0.45 0.63 1.26
C LEU A 63 0.54 -0.89 1.44
N SER A 64 0.74 -1.35 2.68
CA SER A 64 0.93 -2.76 2.98
C SER A 64 -0.29 -3.62 2.65
N CYS A 65 -1.51 -3.14 2.95
CA CYS A 65 -2.76 -3.79 2.52
C CYS A 65 -2.94 -3.78 1.00
N THR A 66 -2.53 -2.69 0.33
CA THR A 66 -2.58 -2.56 -1.13
C THR A 66 -1.65 -3.57 -1.79
N CYS A 67 -0.45 -3.80 -1.24
CA CYS A 67 0.45 -4.86 -1.70
C CYS A 67 -0.25 -6.23 -1.71
N ASP A 68 -0.97 -6.58 -0.64
CA ASP A 68 -1.71 -7.86 -0.56
C ASP A 68 -2.79 -7.98 -1.63
N SER A 69 -3.53 -6.88 -1.86
CA SER A 69 -4.58 -6.82 -2.90
C SER A 69 -3.98 -6.94 -4.31
N VAL A 70 -2.78 -6.37 -4.54
CA VAL A 70 -2.04 -6.49 -5.80
C VAL A 70 -1.60 -7.95 -6.06
N VAL A 71 -1.16 -8.71 -5.04
CA VAL A 71 -0.85 -10.16 -5.22
C VAL A 71 -2.09 -10.94 -5.60
N LYS A 72 -3.22 -10.61 -4.98
CA LYS A 72 -4.50 -11.28 -5.23
C LYS A 72 -5.12 -10.92 -6.58
N GLY A 73 -4.56 -9.96 -7.30
CA GLY A 73 -5.10 -9.47 -8.58
C GLY A 73 -6.43 -8.71 -8.41
N GLU A 74 -6.67 -8.15 -7.22
CA GLU A 74 -7.93 -7.48 -6.86
C GLU A 74 -7.92 -5.98 -7.23
N LEU A 75 -6.86 -5.49 -7.91
CA LEU A 75 -6.61 -4.09 -8.25
C LEU A 75 -6.09 -3.89 -9.67
#